data_AF-A0A137NX84-F1
#
_entry.id   AF-A0A137NX84-F1
#
_cell.length_a   1.000
_cell.length_b   1.000
_cell.length_c   1.000
_cell.angle_alpha   90.00
_cell.angle_beta   90.00
_cell.angle_gamma   90.00
#
_symmetry.space_group_name_H-M   'P 1'
#
loop_
_entity.id
_entity.type
_entity.pdbx_description
1 polymer ?
#
loop_
_entity_poly.entity_id
_entity_poly.type
_entity_poly.pdbx_seq_one_letter_code
_entity_poly.pdbx_strand_id
1 'polypeptide(L)'
;MKRDAEIANDKQALQAIKKQKLKLIIQLAAVIVIYNLFFSVSYITQVLKFAIGYIRTPSIEALAGILTFLTFALNPLLTITFQPELNLELITLLFFLGLKIKKALRIS
;
A
#
# COMPACT_ATOMS: atom_id res chain seq x y z
N MET A 1 -4.53 20.31 -15.40
CA MET A 1 -5.59 19.27 -15.47
C MET A 1 -6.96 19.74 -15.00
N LYS A 2 -7.20 20.04 -13.71
CA LYS A 2 -8.56 20.46 -13.26
C LYS A 2 -9.02 21.76 -13.93
N ARG A 3 -8.13 22.75 -14.02
CA ARG A 3 -8.38 24.05 -14.65
C ARG A 3 -8.64 23.92 -16.16
N ASP A 4 -7.89 23.06 -16.84
CA ASP A 4 -8.06 22.80 -18.27
C ASP A 4 -9.37 22.07 -18.57
N ALA A 5 -9.78 21.13 -17.70
CA ALA A 5 -11.07 20.44 -17.81
C ALA A 5 -12.27 21.37 -17.50
N GLU A 6 -12.09 22.34 -16.60
CA GLU A 6 -13.09 23.41 -16.35
C GLU A 6 -13.23 24.33 -17.56
N ILE A 7 -12.12 24.71 -18.19
CA ILE A 7 -12.10 25.54 -19.41
C ILE A 7 -12.74 24.78 -20.59
N ALA A 8 -12.48 23.47 -20.72
CA ALA A 8 -13.02 22.61 -21.78
C ALA A 8 -14.46 22.11 -21.49
N ASN A 9 -15.04 22.44 -20.32
CA ASN A 9 -16.35 21.95 -19.86
C ASN A 9 -16.47 20.41 -19.88
N ASP A 10 -15.33 19.71 -19.72
CA ASP A 10 -15.26 18.26 -19.77
C ASP A 10 -15.69 17.67 -18.41
N LYS A 11 -16.99 17.36 -18.34
CA LYS A 11 -17.62 16.77 -17.16
C LYS A 11 -17.06 15.39 -16.83
N GLN A 12 -16.59 14.61 -17.81
CA GLN A 12 -16.04 13.28 -17.57
C GLN A 12 -14.66 13.37 -16.91
N ALA A 13 -13.79 14.23 -17.42
CA ALA A 13 -12.47 14.47 -16.82
C ALA A 13 -12.58 14.97 -15.38
N LEU A 14 -13.52 15.88 -15.09
CA LEU A 14 -13.75 16.37 -13.73
C LEU A 14 -14.25 15.28 -12.78
N GLN A 15 -15.12 14.38 -13.24
CA GLN A 15 -15.56 13.23 -12.43
C GLN A 15 -14.42 12.24 -12.17
N ALA A 16 -13.58 11.97 -13.17
CA ALA A 16 -12.41 11.11 -13.02
C ALA A 16 -11.44 11.65 -11.97
N ILE A 17 -11.14 12.96 -12.01
CA ILE A 17 -10.29 13.63 -11.01
C ILE A 17 -10.89 13.52 -9.61
N LYS A 18 -12.20 13.72 -9.45
CA LYS A 18 -12.87 13.57 -8.14
C LYS A 18 -12.76 12.15 -7.60
N LYS A 19 -12.97 11.13 -8.46
CA LYS A 19 -12.82 9.72 -8.08
C LYS A 19 -11.39 9.37 -7.69
N GLN A 20 -10.39 9.87 -8.42
CA GLN A 20 -8.98 9.69 -8.07
C GLN A 20 -8.63 10.32 -6.72
N LYS A 21 -9.09 11.56 -6.46
CA LYS A 21 -8.91 12.19 -5.13
C LYS A 21 -9.53 11.37 -4.01
N LEU A 22 -10.73 10.85 -4.20
CA LEU A 22 -11.39 10.00 -3.20
C LEU A 22 -10.59 8.72 -2.94
N LYS A 23 -10.08 8.06 -4.00
CA LYS A 23 -9.21 6.89 -3.88
C LYS A 23 -7.97 7.17 -3.04
N LEU A 24 -7.29 8.30 -3.28
CA LEU A 24 -6.12 8.70 -2.51
C LEU A 24 -6.44 8.96 -1.04
N ILE A 25 -7.58 9.59 -0.74
CA ILE A 25 -8.03 9.82 0.64
C ILE A 25 -8.29 8.47 1.34
N ILE A 26 -8.99 7.55 0.68
CA ILE A 26 -9.25 6.21 1.21
C ILE A 26 -7.94 5.46 1.45
N GLN A 27 -6.99 5.52 0.50
CA GLN A 27 -5.68 4.90 0.65
C GLN A 27 -4.94 5.44 1.88
N LEU A 28 -4.87 6.76 2.04
CA LEU A 28 -4.19 7.38 3.17
C LEU A 28 -4.85 7.00 4.50
N ALA A 29 -6.18 7.02 4.56
CA ALA A 29 -6.92 6.59 5.74
C ALA A 29 -6.64 5.12 6.08
N ALA A 30 -6.64 4.23 5.08
CA ALA A 30 -6.34 2.81 5.27
C ALA A 30 -4.91 2.59 5.80
N VAL A 31 -3.91 3.29 5.23
CA VAL A 31 -2.51 3.21 5.69
C VAL A 31 -2.41 3.66 7.15
N ILE A 32 -3.00 4.81 7.51
CA ILE A 32 -2.97 5.30 8.89
C ILE A 32 -3.57 4.29 9.85
N VAL A 33 -4.74 3.73 9.52
CA VAL A 33 -5.43 2.74 10.37
C VAL A 33 -4.60 1.47 10.51
N ILE A 34 -4.11 0.90 9.41
CA ILE A 34 -3.32 -0.34 9.43
C ILE A 34 -2.04 -0.16 10.23
N TYR A 35 -1.29 0.92 9.98
CA TYR A 35 -0.04 1.17 10.69
C TYR A 35 -0.28 1.35 12.19
N ASN A 36 -1.27 2.15 12.59
CA ASN A 36 -1.53 2.34 14.02
C ASN A 36 -2.02 1.06 14.68
N LEU A 37 -2.93 0.31 14.07
CA LEU A 37 -3.43 -0.94 14.64
C LEU A 37 -2.33 -2.01 14.73
N PHE A 38 -1.58 -2.24 13.66
CA PHE A 38 -0.64 -3.35 13.59
C PHE A 38 0.66 -3.05 14.35
N PHE A 39 1.12 -1.80 14.37
CA PHE A 39 2.29 -1.42 15.18
C PHE A 39 1.95 -1.07 16.63
N SER A 40 0.66 -0.92 17.01
CA SER A 40 0.27 -0.62 18.39
C SER A 40 0.86 -1.60 19.40
N VAL A 41 0.82 -2.91 19.09
CA VAL A 41 1.37 -3.96 19.95
C VAL A 41 2.85 -3.73 20.20
N SER A 42 3.61 -3.42 19.15
CA SER A 42 5.03 -3.11 19.25
C SER A 42 5.28 -1.84 20.07
N TYR A 43 4.53 -0.76 19.83
CA TYR A 43 4.70 0.50 20.55
C TYR A 43 4.38 0.36 22.05
N ILE A 44 3.23 -0.21 22.38
CA ILE A 44 2.78 -0.40 23.76
C ILE A 44 3.81 -1.22 24.54
N THR A 45 4.22 -2.36 23.99
CA THR A 45 5.17 -3.26 24.66
C THR A 45 6.57 -2.65 24.78
N GLN A 46 6.97 -1.77 23.84
CA GLN A 46 8.22 -1.02 23.96
C GLN A 46 8.15 -0.01 25.11
N VAL A 47 7.05 0.72 25.22
CA VAL A 47 6.80 1.66 26.33
C VAL A 47 6.80 0.91 27.67
N LEU A 48 6.10 -0.23 27.76
CA LEU A 48 6.09 -1.06 28.97
C LEU A 48 7.48 -1.59 29.33
N LYS A 49 8.30 -1.97 28.34
CA LYS A 49 9.68 -2.41 28.57
C LYS A 49 10.50 -1.29 29.23
N PHE A 50 10.37 -0.06 28.75
CA PHE A 50 11.08 1.08 29.33
C PHE A 50 10.53 1.51 30.69
N ALA A 51 9.21 1.50 30.87
CA ALA A 51 8.56 2.01 32.07
C ALA A 51 8.69 1.06 33.27
N ILE A 52 8.51 -0.25 33.06
CA ILE A 52 8.40 -1.24 34.13
C ILE A 52 9.27 -2.49 33.92
N GLY A 53 10.15 -2.50 32.93
CA GLY A 53 10.97 -3.67 32.62
C GLY A 53 10.18 -4.85 32.03
N TYR A 54 9.02 -4.59 31.40
CA TYR A 54 8.22 -5.64 30.78
C TYR A 54 9.01 -6.45 29.75
N ILE A 55 8.95 -7.78 29.89
CA ILE A 55 9.54 -8.73 28.95
C ILE A 55 8.41 -9.32 28.12
N ARG A 56 8.48 -9.16 26.79
CA ARG A 56 7.51 -9.75 25.87
C ARG A 56 7.55 -11.27 25.96
N THR A 57 6.38 -11.89 26.06
CA THR A 57 6.26 -13.35 25.97
C THR A 57 6.47 -13.80 24.52
N PRO A 58 6.85 -15.07 24.28
CA PRO A 58 7.00 -15.60 22.92
C PRO A 58 5.77 -15.39 22.03
N SER A 59 4.56 -15.50 22.60
CA SER A 59 3.31 -15.28 21.86
C SER A 59 3.13 -13.82 21.40
N ILE A 60 3.47 -12.86 22.26
CA ILE A 60 3.38 -11.43 21.93
C ILE A 60 4.44 -11.02 20.91
N GLU A 61 5.66 -11.58 21.03
CA GLU A 61 6.71 -11.35 20.05
C GLU A 61 6.32 -11.90 18.67
N ALA A 62 5.77 -13.12 18.61
CA ALA A 62 5.27 -13.72 17.37
C ALA A 62 4.14 -12.88 16.76
N LEU A 63 3.18 -12.42 17.59
CA LEU A 63 2.08 -11.57 17.13
C LEU A 63 2.59 -10.25 16.55
N ALA A 64 3.50 -9.57 17.25
CA ALA A 64 4.10 -8.32 16.78
C ALA A 64 4.85 -8.52 15.45
N GLY A 65 5.57 -9.63 15.31
CA GLY A 65 6.22 -10.01 14.06
C GLY A 65 5.23 -10.20 12.91
N ILE A 66 4.18 -11.00 13.13
CA ILE A 66 3.14 -11.27 12.12
C ILE A 66 2.48 -9.96 11.67
N LEU A 67 2.07 -9.11 12.61
CA LEU A 67 1.45 -7.82 12.31
C LEU A 67 2.39 -6.89 11.51
N THR A 68 3.69 -6.91 11.83
CA THR A 68 4.70 -6.15 11.08
C THR A 68 4.82 -6.65 9.64
N PHE A 69 4.95 -7.97 9.44
CA PHE A 69 5.02 -8.57 8.10
C PHE A 69 3.74 -8.33 7.29
N LEU A 70 2.57 -8.45 7.92
CA LEU A 70 1.30 -8.15 7.28
C LEU A 70 1.25 -6.68 6.82
N THR A 71 1.72 -5.74 7.63
CA THR A 71 1.78 -4.32 7.24
C THR A 71 2.66 -4.12 6.00
N PHE A 72 3.85 -4.71 6.00
CA PHE A 72 4.76 -4.61 4.86
C PHE A 72 4.22 -5.28 3.59
N ALA A 73 3.48 -6.38 3.70
CA ALA A 73 2.85 -7.04 2.56
C ALA A 73 1.65 -6.23 2.01
N LEU A 74 0.85 -5.63 2.89
CA LEU A 74 -0.33 -4.86 2.50
C LEU A 74 0.03 -3.52 1.85
N ASN A 75 1.16 -2.90 2.22
CA ASN A 75 1.49 -1.56 1.76
C ASN A 75 1.64 -1.45 0.21
N PRO A 76 2.41 -2.32 -0.45
CA PRO A 76 2.46 -2.35 -1.92
C PRO A 76 1.10 -2.68 -2.53
N LEU A 77 0.33 -3.59 -1.92
CA LEU A 77 -0.98 -3.98 -2.43
C LEU A 77 -1.96 -2.80 -2.43
N LEU A 78 -2.02 -2.04 -1.33
CA LEU A 78 -2.82 -0.82 -1.24
C LEU A 78 -2.35 0.21 -2.26
N THR A 79 -1.04 0.38 -2.40
CA THR A 79 -0.45 1.32 -3.34
C THR A 79 -0.87 1.02 -4.78
N ILE A 80 -0.69 -0.22 -5.24
CA ILE A 80 -1.08 -0.66 -6.59
C ILE A 80 -2.59 -0.56 -6.79
N THR A 81 -3.39 -0.90 -5.77
CA THR A 81 -4.86 -0.87 -5.86
C THR A 81 -5.42 0.54 -6.03
N PHE A 82 -4.86 1.50 -5.29
CA PHE A 82 -5.39 2.86 -5.24
C PHE A 82 -4.66 3.85 -6.16
N GLN A 83 -3.45 3.53 -6.62
CA GLN A 83 -2.65 4.37 -7.53
C GLN A 83 -2.56 3.72 -8.93
N PRO A 84 -3.47 4.11 -9.86
CA PRO A 84 -3.57 3.47 -11.17
C PRO A 84 -2.31 3.62 -12.03
N GLU A 85 -1.55 4.68 -11.84
CA GLU A 85 -0.28 4.92 -12.53
C GLU A 85 0.73 3.81 -12.21
N LEU A 86 0.89 3.50 -10.92
CA LEU A 86 1.76 2.41 -10.44
C LEU A 86 1.28 1.03 -10.88
N ASN A 87 -0.04 0.82 -10.93
CA ASN A 87 -0.58 -0.43 -11.47
C ASN A 87 -0.20 -0.63 -12.94
N LEU A 88 -0.29 0.42 -13.75
CA LEU A 88 0.09 0.37 -15.17
C LEU A 88 1.59 0.09 -15.34
N GLU A 89 2.43 0.76 -14.55
CA GLU A 89 3.89 0.54 -14.53
C GLU A 89 4.21 -0.91 -14.16
N LEU A 90 3.56 -1.47 -13.14
CA LEU A 90 3.76 -2.86 -12.74
C LEU A 90 3.36 -3.85 -13.84
N ILE A 91 2.18 -3.67 -14.46
CA ILE A 91 1.73 -4.52 -15.56
C ILE A 91 2.74 -4.50 -16.72
N THR A 92 3.24 -3.31 -17.05
CA THR A 92 4.23 -3.13 -18.12
C THR A 92 5.54 -3.84 -17.78
N LEU A 93 6.01 -3.71 -16.53
CA LEU A 93 7.21 -4.39 -16.06
C LEU A 93 7.05 -5.92 -16.11
N LEU A 94 5.91 -6.44 -15.63
CA LEU A 94 5.60 -7.87 -15.65
C LEU A 94 5.50 -8.42 -17.08
N PHE A 95 4.92 -7.65 -18.01
CA PHE A 95 4.88 -8.01 -19.42
C PHE A 95 6.28 -8.19 -20.01
N PHE A 96 7.17 -7.20 -19.83
CA PHE A 96 8.55 -7.30 -20.33
C PHE A 96 9.35 -8.39 -19.63
N LEU A 97 9.14 -8.60 -18.33
CA LEU A 97 9.75 -9.71 -17.60
C LEU A 97 9.31 -11.06 -18.20
N GLY A 98 8.01 -11.21 -18.47
CA GLY A 98 7.44 -12.41 -19.11
C GLY A 98 8.05 -12.68 -20.48
N LEU A 99 8.24 -11.64 -21.31
CA LEU A 99 8.94 -11.77 -22.60
C LEU A 99 10.39 -12.23 -22.45
N LYS A 100 11.12 -11.68 -21.47
CA LYS A 100 12.50 -12.09 -21.17
C LYS A 100 12.57 -13.56 -20.72
N ILE A 101 11.66 -13.98 -19.86
CA ILE A 101 11.59 -15.38 -19.37
C ILE A 101 11.26 -16.33 -20.53
N LYS A 102 10.25 -16.02 -21.35
CA LYS A 102 9.92 -16.82 -22.55
C LYS A 102 11.11 -16.97 -23.49
N LYS A 103 11.82 -15.87 -23.75
CA LYS A 103 13.04 -15.87 -24.57
C LYS A 103 14.14 -16.73 -23.95
N ALA A 104 14.36 -16.63 -22.63
CA ALA A 104 15.36 -17.43 -21.93
C ALA A 104 15.03 -18.93 -21.95
N LEU A 105 13.75 -19.28 -21.88
CA LEU A 105 13.26 -20.66 -21.90
C LEU A 105 13.01 -21.21 -23.32
N ARG A 106 13.22 -20.41 -24.38
CA ARG A 106 12.88 -20.75 -25.79
C ARG A 106 11.43 -21.22 -25.99
N ILE A 107 10.52 -20.73 -25.16
CA ILE A 107 9.08 -21.00 -25.32
C ILE A 107 8.56 -19.92 -26.27
N SER A 108 8.24 -20.32 -27.50
CA SER A 108 7.74 -19.46 -28.59
C SER A 108 6.40 -18.81 -28.26
#